data_AF-A0A0Q6KB17-F1
#
_entry.id   AF-A0A0Q6KB17-F1
#
_cell.length_a   1.000
_cell.length_b   1.000
_cell.length_c   1.000
_cell.angle_alpha   90.00
_cell.angle_beta   90.00
_cell.angle_gamma   90.00
#
_symmetry.space_group_name_H-M   'P 1'
#
loop_
_entity.id
_entity.type
_entity.pdbx_description
1 polymer ?
#
loop_
_entity_poly.entity_id
_entity_poly.type
_entity_poly.pdbx_seq_one_letter_code
_entity_poly.pdbx_strand_id
1 'polypeptide(L)' 'MADKRTNWRNLILVVSLGVLVAVELFGVALASGWALAGLFELGPVIGYVLMAAFAILAAYALLNLMRRVLKVERLSERG' A
#
# COMPACT_ATOMS: atom_id res chain seq x y z
N MET A 1 -27.75 24.28 10.84
CA MET A 1 -27.41 23.53 9.61
C MET A 1 -26.09 22.82 9.89
N ALA A 2 -26.14 21.54 10.26
CA ALA A 2 -24.97 20.78 10.72
C ALA A 2 -24.02 20.53 9.54
N ASP A 3 -22.77 20.95 9.71
CA ASP A 3 -21.78 21.05 8.64
C ASP A 3 -21.31 19.66 8.17
N LYS A 4 -21.64 19.32 6.93
CA LYS A 4 -21.29 18.08 6.21
C LYS A 4 -19.82 18.08 5.72
N ARG A 5 -18.95 18.94 6.27
CA ARG A 5 -17.54 19.11 5.85
C ARG A 5 -16.55 18.08 6.40
N THR A 6 -16.91 17.30 7.42
CA THR A 6 -15.95 16.43 8.11
C THR A 6 -15.56 15.18 7.30
N ASN A 7 -16.41 14.70 6.40
CA ASN A 7 -16.14 13.47 5.65
C ASN A 7 -15.13 13.69 4.48
N TRP A 8 -15.34 14.71 3.65
CA TRP A 8 -14.54 14.88 2.42
C TRP A 8 -13.06 15.14 2.65
N ARG A 9 -12.71 15.94 3.67
CA ARG A 9 -11.30 16.22 3.97
C ARG A 9 -10.59 14.98 4.51
N ASN A 10 -11.28 14.18 5.34
CA ASN A 10 -10.70 12.98 5.90
C ASN A 10 -10.50 11.89 4.84
N LEU A 11 -11.47 11.73 3.92
CA LEU A 11 -11.31 10.86 2.76
C LEU A 11 -10.10 11.24 1.90
N ILE A 12 -9.91 12.53 1.63
CA ILE A 12 -8.72 12.99 0.87
C ILE A 12 -7.44 12.60 1.61
N LEU A 13 -7.37 12.82 2.92
CA LEU A 13 -6.20 12.46 3.72
C LEU A 13 -5.92 10.95 3.70
N VAL A 14 -6.96 10.12 3.89
CA VAL A 14 -6.84 8.66 3.88
C VAL A 14 -6.41 8.14 2.51
N VAL A 15 -6.97 8.69 1.42
CA VAL A 15 -6.60 8.31 0.06
C VAL A 15 -5.18 8.78 -0.26
N SER A 16 -4.81 10.02 0.06
CA SER A 16 -3.46 10.54 -0.14
C SER A 16 -2.42 9.71 0.61
N LEU A 17 -2.67 9.39 1.88
CA LEU A 17 -1.82 8.51 2.67
C LEU A 17 -1.74 7.12 2.05
N GLY A 18 -2.87 6.57 1.62
CA GLY A 18 -2.95 5.27 0.95
C GLY A 18 -2.09 5.22 -0.31
N VAL A 19 -2.15 6.24 -1.16
CA VAL A 19 -1.33 6.34 -2.38
C VAL A 19 0.14 6.48 -2.05
N LEU A 20 0.51 7.34 -1.10
CA LEU A 20 1.91 7.51 -0.68
C LEU A 20 2.50 6.17 -0.21
N VAL A 21 1.82 5.49 0.70
CA VAL A 21 2.27 4.21 1.24
C VAL A 21 2.28 3.13 0.15
N ALA A 22 1.32 3.14 -0.76
CA ALA A 22 1.29 2.19 -1.88
C ALA A 22 2.56 2.32 -2.74
N VAL A 23 2.88 3.53 -3.19
CA VAL A 23 4.05 3.75 -4.07
C VAL A 23 5.33 3.29 -3.40
N GLU A 24 5.53 3.61 -2.12
CA GLU A 24 6.69 3.18 -1.34
C GLU A 24 6.77 1.65 -1.22
N LEU A 25 5.66 0.99 -0.84
CA LEU A 25 5.63 -0.46 -0.66
C LEU A 25 5.89 -1.21 -1.97
N PHE A 26 5.27 -0.75 -3.07
CA PHE A 26 5.48 -1.35 -4.38
C PHE A 26 6.89 -1.08 -4.92
N GLY A 27 7.43 0.12 -4.70
CA GLY A 27 8.81 0.45 -5.07
C GLY A 27 9.81 -0.46 -4.37
N VAL A 28 9.69 -0.63 -3.04
CA VAL A 28 10.55 -1.52 -2.25
C VAL A 28 10.39 -2.98 -2.68
N ALA A 29 9.15 -3.44 -2.91
CA ALA A 29 8.89 -4.80 -3.36
C ALA A 29 9.51 -5.11 -4.73
N LEU A 30 9.35 -4.22 -5.71
CA LEU A 30 9.92 -4.44 -7.04
C LEU A 30 11.45 -4.32 -7.03
N ALA A 31 12.00 -3.34 -6.31
CA ALA A 31 13.45 -3.17 -6.17
C ALA A 31 14.11 -4.37 -5.47
N SER A 32 13.50 -4.89 -4.39
CA SER A 32 13.98 -6.10 -3.72
C SER A 32 13.88 -7.34 -4.62
N GLY A 33 12.81 -7.45 -5.42
CA GLY A 33 12.63 -8.54 -6.38
C GLY A 33 13.72 -8.55 -7.45
N TRP A 34 14.00 -7.39 -8.03
CA TRP A 34 15.09 -7.21 -8.98
C TRP A 34 16.46 -7.49 -8.36
N ALA A 35 16.72 -6.94 -7.17
CA ALA A 35 18.00 -7.08 -6.49
C ALA A 35 18.31 -8.53 -6.11
N LEU A 36 17.35 -9.28 -5.56
CA LEU A 36 17.54 -10.68 -5.22
C LEU A 36 17.73 -11.54 -6.47
N ALA A 37 16.97 -11.29 -7.53
CA ALA A 37 17.13 -12.02 -8.79
C ALA A 37 18.51 -11.82 -9.41
N GLY A 38 19.04 -10.59 -9.37
CA GLY A 38 20.39 -10.25 -9.82
C GLY A 38 21.48 -10.88 -8.96
N LEU A 39 21.33 -10.87 -7.63
CA LEU A 39 22.31 -11.41 -6.69
C LEU A 39 22.53 -12.92 -6.86
N PHE A 40 21.47 -13.66 -7.19
CA PHE A 40 21.52 -15.11 -7.38
C PHE A 40 21.62 -15.53 -8.86
N GLU A 41 21.78 -14.59 -9.80
CA GLU A 41 21.87 -14.83 -11.24
C GLU A 41 20.72 -15.73 -11.80
N LEU A 42 19.52 -15.62 -11.22
CA LEU A 42 18.38 -16.54 -11.45
C LEU A 42 17.73 -16.41 -12.84
N GLY A 43 18.27 -15.56 -13.70
CA GLY A 43 17.72 -15.25 -15.01
C GLY A 43 16.41 -14.43 -14.95
N PRO A 44 15.94 -13.94 -16.10
CA PRO A 44 14.84 -12.98 -16.18
C PRO A 44 13.49 -13.56 -15.75
N VAL A 45 13.23 -14.84 -16.04
CA VAL A 45 11.94 -15.48 -15.72
C VAL A 45 11.71 -15.56 -14.21
N ILE A 46 12.70 -16.09 -13.46
CA ILE A 46 12.61 -16.18 -12.00
C ILE A 46 12.61 -14.77 -11.40
N GLY A 47 13.34 -13.82 -11.98
CA GLY A 47 13.29 -12.42 -11.57
C GLY A 47 11.90 -11.81 -11.62
N TYR A 48 11.17 -12.00 -12.73
CA TYR A 48 9.77 -11.54 -12.82
C TYR A 48 8.85 -12.24 -11.83
N VAL A 49 9.05 -13.54 -11.58
CA VAL A 49 8.27 -14.28 -10.56
C VAL A 49 8.53 -13.70 -9.17
N LEU A 50 9.78 -13.40 -8.82
CA LEU A 50 10.13 -12.81 -7.53
C LEU A 50 9.52 -11.42 -7.35
N MET A 51 9.62 -10.58 -8.38
CA MET A 51 9.00 -9.25 -8.41
C MET A 51 7.48 -9.34 -8.25
N ALA A 52 6.82 -10.28 -8.95
CA ALA A 52 5.40 -10.51 -8.81
C ALA A 52 5.01 -10.99 -7.40
N ALA A 53 5.78 -11.92 -6.83
CA ALA A 53 5.54 -12.42 -5.47
C ALA A 53 5.65 -11.31 -4.43
N PHE A 54 6.67 -10.46 -4.53
CA PHE A 54 6.82 -9.31 -3.64
C PHE A 54 5.77 -8.23 -3.87
N ALA A 55 5.36 -7.97 -5.12
CA ALA A 55 4.26 -7.04 -5.41
C ALA A 55 2.93 -7.52 -4.81
N ILE A 56 2.66 -8.84 -4.82
CA ILE A 56 1.49 -9.42 -4.15
C ILE A 56 1.58 -9.22 -2.63
N LEU A 57 2.76 -9.42 -2.04
CA LEU A 57 3.00 -9.15 -0.61
C LEU A 57 2.78 -7.68 -0.26
N ALA A 58 3.28 -6.76 -1.07
CA ALA A 58 3.06 -5.32 -0.92
C ALA A 58 1.58 -4.96 -1.02
N ALA A 59 0.86 -5.53 -2.00
CA ALA A 59 -0.58 -5.34 -2.13
C ALA A 59 -1.33 -5.85 -0.89
N TYR A 60 -0.97 -7.01 -0.37
CA TYR A 60 -1.57 -7.56 0.86
C TYR A 60 -1.32 -6.64 2.08
N ALA A 61 -0.09 -6.15 2.24
CA ALA A 61 0.27 -5.22 3.30
C ALA A 61 -0.53 -3.91 3.21
N LEU A 62 -0.64 -3.34 1.99
CA LEU A 62 -1.43 -2.14 1.72
C LEU A 62 -2.91 -2.36 2.04
N LEU A 63 -3.49 -3.49 1.64
CA LEU A 63 -4.89 -3.82 1.94
C LEU A 63 -5.14 -3.94 3.45
N ASN A 64 -4.21 -4.57 4.19
CA ASN A 64 -4.31 -4.66 5.64
C ASN A 64 -4.21 -3.27 6.30
N LEU A 65 -3.32 -2.40 5.82
CA LEU A 65 -3.20 -1.03 6.29
C LEU A 65 -4.48 -0.24 6.01
N MET A 66 -4.99 -0.28 4.78
CA MET A 66 -6.22 0.41 4.40
C MET A 66 -7.43 -0.04 5.23
N ARG A 67 -7.56 -1.35 5.50
CA ARG A 67 -8.60 -1.87 6.39
C ARG A 67 -8.49 -1.29 7.81
N ARG A 68 -7.27 -1.13 8.33
CA ARG A 68 -7.03 -0.54 9.66
C ARG A 68 -7.37 0.95 9.68
N VAL A 69 -6.92 1.70 8.67
CA VAL A 69 -7.20 3.14 8.55
C VAL A 69 -8.71 3.39 8.47
N LEU A 70 -9.44 2.66 7.62
CA LEU A 70 -10.90 2.76 7.51
C LEU A 70 -11.63 2.37 8.79
N LYS A 71 -11.08 1.44 9.58
CA LYS A 71 -11.65 1.06 10.89
C LYS A 71 -11.47 2.17 11.93
N VAL A 72 -10.31 2.84 11.94
CA VAL A 72 -10.02 3.96 12.84
C VAL A 72 -10.85 5.19 12.48
N GLU A 73 -10.98 5.50 11.19
CA GLU A 73 -11.80 6.62 10.69
C GLU A 73 -13.25 6.52 11.17
N ARG A 74 -13.84 5.31 11.15
CA ARG A 74 -15.21 5.08 11.67
C ARG A 74 -15.37 5.30 13.17
N LEU A 75 -14.31 5.21 13.96
CA LEU A 75 -14.34 5.51 15.40
C LEU A 75 -14.25 7.02 15.67
N SER A 76 -13.63 7.79 14.78
CA SER A 76 -13.44 9.23 14.94
C SER A 76 -14.71 10.05 14.68
N GLU A 77 -15.75 9.50 14.05
CA GLU A 77 -17.04 10.19 13.81
C GLU A 77 -18.01 10.16 15.01
N ARG A 78 -17.64 9.52 16.14
CA ARG A 78 -18.49 9.43 17.35
C ARG A 78 -17.99 10.22 18.57
N GLY A 79 -16.96 11.06 18.41
CA GLY A 79 -16.43 11.93 19.47
C GLY A 79 -16.96 13.35 19.35
#